data_AF-A0A0S7Z884-F1
#
_entry.id   AF-A0A0S7Z884-F1
#
_cell.length_a   1.000
_cell.length_b   1.000
_cell.length_c   1.000
_cell.angle_alpha   90.00
_cell.angle_beta   90.00
_cell.angle_gamma   90.00
#
_symmetry.space_group_name_H-M   'P 1'
#
loop_
_entity.id
_entity.type
_entity.pdbx_description
1 polymer ?
#
loop_
_entity_poly.entity_id
_entity_poly.type
_entity_poly.pdbx_seq_one_letter_code
_entity_poly.pdbx_strand_id
1 'polypeptide(L)'
;MKESETQFITARDVSRLLDINEKKVYALAQQGKIPGTKITGKWLFPKTELEQFLRRKATSTLKKFSTEFALAKNILLVAGSDDPIMYPVQGIIHSLHPDFVLFSASVGSSEGLRLLSKSFCHIALSHLYDQESDDYTFPFIHTLFVDPEELVVINLFFRTVGFITKEEPVRSFSEIASKNLRFINRQAGSGIRTRVDRMLLEEHIEKDRINGYTEEVNTHFSVANSILSGKADAGIATETVARYVHLQFTELFEERFDMVVYKDSFFEQNVQTFIEFIRSDTFLELIANLKGYSSRDTGKVIYPKSTL
;
A
#
# COMPACT_ATOMS: atom_id res chain seq x y z
N MET A 1 -10.23 -6.77 54.97
CA MET A 1 -9.04 -7.08 54.16
C MET A 1 -8.07 -7.85 55.05
N LYS A 2 -7.76 -9.11 54.76
CA LYS A 2 -6.67 -9.81 55.46
C LYS A 2 -5.35 -9.23 54.94
N GLU A 3 -4.52 -8.68 55.83
CA GLU A 3 -3.12 -8.42 55.52
C GLU A 3 -2.49 -9.74 55.07
N SER A 4 -2.03 -9.80 53.83
CA SER A 4 -1.23 -10.93 53.37
C SER A 4 0.13 -10.78 54.03
N GLU A 5 0.48 -11.65 54.98
CA GLU A 5 1.82 -11.69 55.55
C GLU A 5 2.85 -11.77 54.41
N THR A 6 3.70 -10.74 54.30
CA THR A 6 4.77 -10.71 53.30
C THR A 6 5.80 -11.79 53.65
N GLN A 7 5.70 -12.94 52.98
CA GLN A 7 6.66 -14.03 53.12
C GLN A 7 7.97 -13.67 52.41
N PHE A 8 9.07 -13.62 53.15
CA PHE A 8 10.41 -13.42 52.58
C PHE A 8 11.07 -14.77 52.26
N ILE A 9 11.67 -14.88 51.07
CA ILE A 9 12.41 -16.06 50.63
C ILE A 9 13.88 -15.72 50.36
N THR A 10 14.75 -16.73 50.36
CA THR A 10 16.20 -16.53 50.16
C THR A 10 16.60 -16.55 48.69
N ALA A 11 17.82 -16.13 48.37
CA ALA A 11 18.37 -16.23 47.01
C ALA A 11 18.35 -17.67 46.45
N ARG A 12 18.52 -18.67 47.33
CA ARG A 12 18.43 -20.10 46.98
C ARG A 12 17.02 -20.52 46.57
N ASP A 13 16.01 -19.99 47.26
CA ASP A 13 14.61 -20.27 46.94
C ASP A 13 14.19 -19.60 45.63
N VAL A 14 14.66 -18.37 45.39
CA VAL A 14 14.46 -17.67 44.10
C VAL A 14 15.17 -18.39 42.96
N SER A 15 16.37 -18.90 43.18
CA SER A 15 17.14 -19.71 42.23
C SER A 15 16.34 -20.94 41.77
N ARG A 16 15.72 -21.66 42.71
CA ARG A 16 14.82 -22.80 42.40
C ARG A 16 13.54 -22.36 41.70
N LEU A 17 12.93 -21.26 42.13
CA LEU A 17 11.68 -20.74 41.55
C LEU A 17 11.85 -20.32 40.08
N LEU A 18 12.98 -19.69 39.77
CA LEU A 18 13.28 -19.18 38.43
C LEU A 18 14.09 -20.15 37.57
N ASP A 19 14.52 -21.27 38.14
CA ASP A 19 15.44 -22.24 37.54
C ASP A 19 16.72 -21.58 36.99
N ILE A 20 17.36 -20.73 37.82
CA ILE A 20 18.62 -20.04 37.47
C ILE A 20 19.64 -20.11 38.60
N ASN A 21 20.93 -20.09 38.25
CA ASN A 21 22.03 -20.12 39.22
C ASN A 21 21.93 -18.98 40.26
N GLU A 22 22.17 -19.28 41.54
CA GLU A 22 22.17 -18.30 42.65
C GLU A 22 23.06 -17.07 42.38
N LYS A 23 24.21 -17.23 41.73
CA LYS A 23 25.07 -16.11 41.33
C LYS A 23 24.34 -15.12 40.41
N LYS A 24 23.48 -15.61 39.51
CA LYS A 24 22.64 -14.76 38.64
C LYS A 24 21.54 -14.06 39.44
N VAL A 25 20.94 -14.74 40.43
CA VAL A 25 19.96 -14.11 41.35
C VAL A 25 20.60 -12.92 42.08
N TYR A 26 21.81 -13.09 42.63
CA TYR A 26 22.54 -12.01 43.27
C TYR A 26 22.84 -10.85 42.31
N ALA A 27 23.29 -11.16 41.09
CA ALA A 27 23.56 -10.13 40.08
C ALA A 27 22.30 -9.36 39.70
N LEU A 28 21.17 -10.04 39.49
CA LEU A 28 19.90 -9.41 39.17
C LEU A 28 19.40 -8.51 40.32
N ALA A 29 19.52 -8.97 41.57
CA ALA A 29 19.13 -8.21 42.74
C ALA A 29 20.01 -6.95 42.93
N GLN A 30 21.33 -7.09 42.79
CA GLN A 30 22.28 -5.96 42.87
C GLN A 30 22.05 -4.93 41.76
N GLN A 31 21.65 -5.38 40.58
CA GLN A 31 21.31 -4.49 39.45
C GLN A 31 19.89 -3.92 39.53
N GLY A 32 19.12 -4.21 40.59
CA GLY A 32 17.73 -3.77 40.72
C GLY A 32 16.77 -4.39 39.69
N LYS A 33 17.17 -5.51 39.05
CA LYS A 33 16.40 -6.17 37.99
C LYS A 33 15.32 -7.11 38.52
N ILE A 34 15.34 -7.43 39.82
CA ILE A 34 14.29 -8.15 40.56
C ILE A 34 14.12 -7.49 41.95
N PRO A 35 12.91 -7.47 42.53
CA PRO A 35 12.66 -6.86 43.82
C PRO A 35 13.28 -7.69 44.96
N GLY A 36 14.17 -7.09 45.73
CA GLY A 36 14.79 -7.70 46.90
C GLY A 36 15.45 -6.67 47.79
N THR A 37 15.70 -7.02 49.04
CA THR A 37 16.39 -6.18 50.01
C THR A 37 17.59 -6.91 50.61
N LYS A 38 18.62 -6.16 50.99
CA LYS A 38 19.81 -6.69 51.64
C LYS A 38 19.84 -6.24 53.09
N ILE A 39 19.75 -7.20 54.02
CA ILE A 39 19.83 -6.96 55.46
C ILE A 39 21.04 -7.70 56.00
N THR A 40 21.95 -6.98 56.68
CA THR A 40 23.14 -7.55 57.35
C THR A 40 23.94 -8.51 56.45
N GLY A 41 24.13 -8.17 55.18
CA GLY A 41 24.88 -8.98 54.21
C GLY A 41 24.07 -10.01 53.42
N LYS A 42 22.86 -10.39 53.89
CA LYS A 42 22.01 -11.41 53.27
C LYS A 42 20.91 -10.78 52.42
N TRP A 43 20.66 -11.34 51.24
CA TRP A 43 19.53 -10.95 50.39
C TRP A 43 18.26 -11.70 50.78
N LEU A 44 17.17 -10.96 50.89
CA LEU A 44 15.82 -11.45 51.13
C LEU A 44 14.88 -10.89 50.07
N PHE A 45 13.96 -11.71 49.59
CA PHE A 45 13.05 -11.39 48.51
C PHE A 45 11.61 -11.53 49.00
N PRO A 46 10.82 -10.44 49.01
CA PRO A 46 9.38 -10.54 49.25
C PRO A 46 8.74 -11.39 48.14
N LYS A 47 8.21 -12.57 48.51
CA LYS A 47 7.77 -13.58 47.53
C LYS A 47 6.64 -13.07 46.63
N THR A 48 5.63 -12.46 47.24
CA THR A 48 4.45 -11.94 46.53
C THR A 48 4.83 -10.85 45.52
N GLU A 49 5.71 -9.95 45.91
CA GLU A 49 6.18 -8.84 45.08
C GLU A 49 7.09 -9.33 43.96
N LEU A 50 7.93 -10.33 44.21
CA LEU A 50 8.73 -11.00 43.19
C LEU A 50 7.85 -11.70 42.15
N GLU A 51 6.86 -12.48 42.57
CA GLU A 51 5.91 -13.14 41.68
C GLU A 51 5.09 -12.12 40.86
N GLN A 52 4.61 -11.05 41.51
CA GLN A 52 3.91 -9.96 40.81
C GLN A 52 4.82 -9.25 39.80
N PHE A 53 6.08 -9.00 40.14
CA PHE A 53 7.06 -8.39 39.24
C PHE A 53 7.30 -9.26 37.99
N LEU A 54 7.48 -10.57 38.18
CA LEU A 54 7.66 -11.53 37.08
C LEU A 54 6.43 -11.59 36.19
N ARG A 55 5.23 -11.67 36.79
CA ARG A 55 3.95 -11.63 36.04
C ARG A 55 3.82 -10.34 35.24
N ARG A 56 4.08 -9.18 35.83
CA ARG A 56 4.01 -7.88 35.14
C ARG A 56 4.99 -7.81 33.96
N LYS A 57 6.22 -8.29 34.12
CA LYS A 57 7.19 -8.36 33.02
C LYS A 57 6.74 -9.31 31.91
N ALA A 58 6.26 -10.51 32.26
CA ALA A 58 5.74 -11.47 31.29
C ALA A 58 4.54 -10.90 30.52
N THR A 59 3.58 -10.27 31.22
CA THR A 59 2.43 -9.60 30.59
C THR A 59 2.87 -8.42 29.71
N SER A 60 3.90 -7.65 30.10
CA SER A 60 4.43 -6.57 29.27
C SER A 60 5.09 -7.10 27.98
N THR A 61 5.87 -8.17 28.07
CA THR A 61 6.44 -8.85 26.89
C THR A 61 5.34 -9.40 25.99
N LEU A 62 4.37 -10.12 26.55
CA LEU A 62 3.21 -10.64 25.80
C LEU A 62 2.39 -9.52 25.17
N LYS A 63 2.16 -8.41 25.89
CA LYS A 63 1.45 -7.24 25.39
C LYS A 63 2.22 -6.57 24.26
N LYS A 64 3.55 -6.47 24.35
CA LYS A 64 4.39 -5.94 23.28
C LYS A 64 4.31 -6.83 22.02
N PHE A 65 4.45 -8.14 22.17
CA PHE A 65 4.29 -9.08 21.05
C PHE A 65 2.87 -9.06 20.46
N SER A 66 1.83 -9.06 21.31
CA SER A 66 0.44 -9.02 20.86
C SER A 66 0.10 -7.67 20.22
N THR A 67 0.66 -6.56 20.73
CA THR A 67 0.48 -5.23 20.14
C THR A 67 1.24 -5.12 18.82
N GLU A 68 2.51 -5.55 18.73
CA GLU A 68 3.26 -5.58 17.46
C GLU A 68 2.57 -6.45 16.42
N PHE A 69 2.07 -7.61 16.83
CA PHE A 69 1.33 -8.53 15.95
C PHE A 69 -0.06 -8.01 15.57
N ALA A 70 -0.81 -7.41 16.50
CA ALA A 70 -2.10 -6.79 16.20
C ALA A 70 -1.95 -5.54 15.33
N LEU A 71 -0.93 -4.72 15.58
CA LEU A 71 -0.58 -3.59 14.71
C LEU A 71 -0.22 -4.10 13.31
N ALA A 72 0.60 -5.15 13.20
CA ALA A 72 0.92 -5.75 11.90
C ALA A 72 -0.34 -6.24 11.16
N LYS A 73 -1.30 -6.83 11.88
CA LYS A 73 -2.56 -7.34 11.30
C LYS A 73 -3.58 -6.27 10.91
N ASN A 74 -3.45 -5.06 11.42
CA ASN A 74 -4.37 -3.95 11.14
C ASN A 74 -3.73 -2.86 10.25
N ILE A 75 -2.43 -2.96 9.97
CA ILE A 75 -1.73 -2.07 9.05
C ILE A 75 -1.67 -2.74 7.69
N LEU A 76 -2.23 -2.07 6.69
CA LEU A 76 -2.06 -2.43 5.29
C LEU A 76 -1.08 -1.46 4.63
N LEU A 77 -0.11 -2.01 3.93
CA LEU A 77 0.89 -1.27 3.17
C LEU A 77 0.68 -1.55 1.69
N VAL A 78 0.38 -0.51 0.93
CA VAL A 78 0.09 -0.57 -0.49
C VAL A 78 1.09 0.30 -1.23
N ALA A 79 1.64 -0.18 -2.34
CA ALA A 79 2.54 0.61 -3.18
C ALA A 79 2.23 0.39 -4.66
N GLY A 80 2.45 1.39 -5.49
CA GLY A 80 2.32 1.24 -6.94
C GLY A 80 1.73 2.45 -7.62
N SER A 81 0.86 2.20 -8.60
CA SER A 81 0.21 3.30 -9.32
C SER A 81 -0.76 4.08 -8.44
N ASP A 82 -0.82 5.37 -8.70
CA ASP A 82 -1.75 6.30 -8.08
C ASP A 82 -3.13 6.20 -8.72
N ASP A 83 -4.18 6.30 -7.91
CA ASP A 83 -5.54 6.47 -8.38
C ASP A 83 -6.31 7.44 -7.47
N PRO A 84 -7.09 8.40 -8.02
CA PRO A 84 -7.93 9.32 -7.26
C PRO A 84 -8.86 8.66 -6.22
N ILE A 85 -9.31 7.42 -6.46
CA ILE A 85 -10.20 6.68 -5.56
C ILE A 85 -9.52 6.31 -4.25
N MET A 86 -8.18 6.25 -4.20
CA MET A 86 -7.46 5.82 -3.01
C MET A 86 -7.69 6.76 -1.82
N TYR A 87 -7.93 8.06 -2.07
CA TYR A 87 -8.21 9.05 -1.03
C TYR A 87 -9.53 8.78 -0.29
N PRO A 88 -10.70 8.70 -0.96
CA PRO A 88 -11.95 8.36 -0.28
C PRO A 88 -11.89 6.94 0.30
N VAL A 89 -11.25 5.97 -0.36
CA VAL A 89 -11.08 4.60 0.16
C VAL A 89 -10.43 4.60 1.54
N GLN A 90 -9.34 5.35 1.74
CA GLN A 90 -8.66 5.45 3.04
C GLN A 90 -9.60 5.98 4.14
N GLY A 91 -10.39 7.00 3.84
CA GLY A 91 -11.34 7.57 4.80
C GLY A 91 -12.50 6.63 5.13
N ILE A 92 -13.09 6.00 4.11
CA ILE A 92 -14.25 5.11 4.27
C ILE A 92 -13.84 3.84 5.01
N ILE A 93 -12.74 3.19 4.62
CA ILE A 93 -12.31 1.94 5.27
C ILE A 93 -11.95 2.19 6.74
N HIS A 94 -11.32 3.32 7.05
CA HIS A 94 -11.03 3.69 8.44
C HIS A 94 -12.31 3.98 9.25
N SER A 95 -13.32 4.59 8.62
CA SER A 95 -14.62 4.81 9.28
C SER A 95 -15.35 3.50 9.58
N LEU A 96 -15.21 2.48 8.73
CA LEU A 96 -15.80 1.16 8.92
C LEU A 96 -14.98 0.29 9.89
N HIS A 97 -13.66 0.47 9.89
CA HIS A 97 -12.70 -0.27 10.70
C HIS A 97 -11.73 0.70 11.40
N PRO A 98 -12.11 1.28 12.56
CA PRO A 98 -11.34 2.34 13.22
C PRO A 98 -9.91 1.96 13.62
N ASP A 99 -9.65 0.68 13.88
CA ASP A 99 -8.31 0.18 14.23
C ASP A 99 -7.47 -0.20 13.00
N PHE A 100 -8.06 -0.16 11.79
CA PHE A 100 -7.39 -0.47 10.53
C PHE A 100 -6.79 0.79 9.90
N VAL A 101 -5.55 0.68 9.43
CA VAL A 101 -4.80 1.79 8.85
C VAL A 101 -4.22 1.38 7.50
N LEU A 102 -4.60 2.10 6.45
CA LEU A 102 -4.08 1.92 5.09
C LEU A 102 -3.03 2.98 4.78
N PHE A 103 -1.80 2.56 4.48
CA PHE A 103 -0.77 3.43 3.90
C PHE A 103 -0.61 3.12 2.42
N SER A 104 -0.55 4.16 1.60
CA SER A 104 -0.34 4.05 0.16
C SER A 104 0.86 4.87 -0.29
N ALA A 105 1.72 4.28 -1.12
CA ALA A 105 2.86 4.94 -1.75
C ALA A 105 2.70 4.97 -3.28
N SER A 106 2.51 6.18 -3.83
CA SER A 106 2.37 6.44 -5.28
C SER A 106 3.74 6.48 -5.97
N VAL A 107 4.28 5.32 -6.31
CA VAL A 107 5.62 5.15 -6.91
C VAL A 107 5.58 4.68 -8.38
N GLY A 108 4.40 4.39 -8.91
CA GLY A 108 4.20 3.80 -10.25
C GLY A 108 4.16 2.27 -10.22
N SER A 109 3.49 1.66 -11.19
CA SER A 109 3.18 0.22 -11.20
C SER A 109 4.41 -0.69 -11.16
N SER A 110 5.41 -0.41 -12.01
CA SER A 110 6.62 -1.24 -12.09
C SER A 110 7.40 -1.24 -10.77
N GLU A 111 7.48 -0.06 -10.14
CA GLU A 111 8.13 0.09 -8.85
C GLU A 111 7.30 -0.55 -7.72
N GLY A 112 5.98 -0.47 -7.77
CA GLY A 112 5.08 -1.18 -6.86
C GLY A 112 5.30 -2.70 -6.87
N LEU A 113 5.35 -3.31 -8.06
CA LEU A 113 5.67 -4.73 -8.22
C LEU A 113 7.07 -5.07 -7.69
N ARG A 114 8.06 -4.20 -7.94
CA ARG A 114 9.44 -4.36 -7.43
C ARG A 114 9.54 -4.21 -5.90
N LEU A 115 8.65 -3.46 -5.27
CA LEU A 115 8.59 -3.34 -3.81
C LEU A 115 7.88 -4.54 -3.18
N LEU A 116 6.83 -5.05 -3.82
CA LEU A 116 6.17 -6.28 -3.42
C LEU A 116 7.13 -7.47 -3.48
N SER A 117 7.93 -7.61 -4.56
CA SER A 117 8.92 -8.70 -4.68
C SER A 117 10.03 -8.67 -3.62
N LYS A 118 10.19 -7.54 -2.93
CA LYS A 118 11.10 -7.36 -1.79
C LYS A 118 10.38 -7.32 -0.44
N SER A 119 9.08 -7.63 -0.42
CA SER A 119 8.23 -7.64 0.78
C SER A 119 8.18 -6.30 1.53
N PHE A 120 8.32 -5.17 0.81
CA PHE A 120 8.19 -3.83 1.39
C PHE A 120 6.74 -3.34 1.48
N CYS A 121 5.82 -4.00 0.78
CA CYS A 121 4.38 -3.76 0.87
C CYS A 121 3.63 -5.09 0.86
N HIS A 122 2.39 -5.08 1.33
CA HIS A 122 1.49 -6.22 1.29
C HIS A 122 0.83 -6.34 -0.10
N ILE A 123 0.55 -5.20 -0.73
CA ILE A 123 -0.15 -5.12 -2.02
C ILE A 123 0.63 -4.22 -2.98
N ALA A 124 0.79 -4.68 -4.22
CA ALA A 124 1.18 -3.83 -5.34
C ALA A 124 -0.04 -3.41 -6.18
N LEU A 125 -0.14 -2.13 -6.54
CA LEU A 125 -1.15 -1.62 -7.47
C LEU A 125 -0.56 -1.48 -8.88
N SER A 126 -1.20 -2.12 -9.85
CA SER A 126 -0.69 -2.20 -11.22
C SER A 126 -1.79 -1.99 -12.26
N HIS A 127 -1.41 -1.34 -13.35
CA HIS A 127 -2.18 -1.23 -14.60
C HIS A 127 -1.22 -1.31 -15.80
N LEU A 128 -0.07 -1.99 -15.61
CA LEU A 128 0.89 -2.20 -16.69
C LEU A 128 0.24 -3.08 -17.75
N TYR A 129 0.37 -2.68 -19.00
CA TYR A 129 -0.15 -3.41 -20.14
C TYR A 129 0.99 -3.80 -21.06
N ASP A 130 0.98 -5.04 -21.50
CA ASP A 130 1.87 -5.53 -22.54
C ASP A 130 1.08 -5.79 -23.82
N GLN A 131 1.54 -5.22 -24.93
CA GLN A 131 0.83 -5.31 -26.21
C GLN A 131 1.09 -6.65 -26.91
N GLU A 132 2.25 -7.27 -26.70
CA GLU A 132 2.62 -8.52 -27.36
C GLU A 132 1.76 -9.67 -26.85
N SER A 133 1.56 -9.76 -25.54
CA SER A 133 0.69 -10.75 -24.90
C SER A 133 -0.78 -10.31 -24.78
N ASP A 134 -1.10 -9.04 -25.08
CA ASP A 134 -2.43 -8.45 -24.88
C ASP A 134 -2.96 -8.66 -23.45
N ASP A 135 -2.09 -8.57 -22.44
CA ASP A 135 -2.47 -8.76 -21.04
C ASP A 135 -1.92 -7.64 -20.14
N TYR A 136 -2.62 -7.42 -19.03
CA TYR A 136 -2.16 -6.52 -17.98
C TYR A 136 -1.48 -7.29 -16.87
N THR A 137 -0.47 -6.69 -16.26
CA THR A 137 0.16 -7.11 -15.00
C THR A 137 0.91 -8.46 -15.07
N PHE A 138 0.34 -9.54 -15.58
CA PHE A 138 0.95 -10.89 -15.64
C PHE A 138 2.30 -10.92 -16.37
N PRO A 139 2.48 -10.33 -17.57
CA PRO A 139 3.77 -10.36 -18.27
C PRO A 139 4.91 -9.74 -17.43
N PHE A 140 4.57 -8.70 -16.66
CA PHE A 140 5.48 -8.03 -15.75
C PHE A 140 5.74 -8.84 -14.49
N ILE A 141 4.73 -9.54 -13.95
CA ILE A 141 4.91 -10.50 -12.86
C ILE A 141 5.89 -11.60 -13.27
N HIS A 142 5.68 -12.22 -14.44
CA HIS A 142 6.55 -13.28 -14.96
C HIS A 142 8.01 -12.85 -15.16
N THR A 143 8.23 -11.55 -15.38
CA THR A 143 9.57 -10.97 -15.52
C THR A 143 10.22 -10.64 -14.17
N LEU A 144 9.44 -10.18 -13.18
CA LEU A 144 9.95 -9.62 -11.93
C LEU A 144 10.01 -10.60 -10.76
N PHE A 145 9.25 -11.69 -10.79
CA PHE A 145 9.11 -12.64 -9.69
C PHE A 145 9.65 -14.01 -10.08
N VAL A 146 10.34 -14.66 -9.12
CA VAL A 146 10.91 -16.01 -9.30
C VAL A 146 9.80 -17.05 -9.42
N ASP A 147 8.75 -16.92 -8.60
CA ASP A 147 7.60 -17.83 -8.57
C ASP A 147 6.29 -17.04 -8.87
N PRO A 148 6.01 -16.70 -10.15
CA PRO A 148 4.81 -15.95 -10.55
C PRO A 148 3.50 -16.56 -10.07
N GLU A 149 3.45 -17.89 -10.00
CA GLU A 149 2.29 -18.64 -9.54
C GLU A 149 1.96 -18.37 -8.07
N GLU A 150 2.90 -17.88 -7.25
CA GLU A 150 2.66 -17.53 -5.85
C GLU A 150 1.99 -16.17 -5.67
N LEU A 151 1.66 -15.48 -6.76
CA LEU A 151 0.90 -14.24 -6.72
C LEU A 151 -0.56 -14.45 -7.08
N VAL A 152 -1.41 -13.68 -6.43
CA VAL A 152 -2.82 -13.55 -6.74
C VAL A 152 -3.04 -12.15 -7.29
N VAL A 153 -3.64 -12.07 -8.48
CA VAL A 153 -4.05 -10.81 -9.10
C VAL A 153 -5.56 -10.66 -8.91
N ILE A 154 -5.99 -9.54 -8.35
CA ILE A 154 -7.40 -9.21 -8.15
C ILE A 154 -7.70 -7.92 -8.88
N ASN A 155 -8.76 -7.90 -9.69
CA ASN A 155 -9.18 -6.67 -10.33
C ASN A 155 -9.81 -5.72 -9.30
N LEU A 156 -9.38 -4.47 -9.30
CA LEU A 156 -10.00 -3.42 -8.49
C LEU A 156 -11.13 -2.76 -9.26
N PHE A 157 -10.85 -2.30 -10.47
CA PHE A 157 -11.80 -1.65 -11.36
C PHE A 157 -11.20 -1.50 -12.75
N PHE A 158 -11.98 -0.97 -13.68
CA PHE A 158 -11.50 -0.37 -14.91
C PHE A 158 -11.72 1.13 -14.87
N ARG A 159 -10.85 1.88 -15.54
CA ARG A 159 -10.98 3.33 -15.65
C ARG A 159 -10.69 3.84 -17.07
N THR A 160 -11.42 4.86 -17.48
CA THR A 160 -11.23 5.57 -18.74
C THR A 160 -10.15 6.63 -18.57
N VAL A 161 -9.17 6.62 -19.47
CA VAL A 161 -8.05 7.55 -19.52
C VAL A 161 -8.11 8.31 -20.83
N GLY A 162 -7.74 9.59 -20.78
CA GLY A 162 -7.82 10.46 -21.93
C GLY A 162 -6.97 11.71 -21.82
N PHE A 163 -6.93 12.47 -22.91
CA PHE A 163 -6.38 13.81 -22.90
C PHE A 163 -7.24 14.72 -22.05
N ILE A 164 -6.58 15.59 -21.28
CA ILE A 164 -7.20 16.70 -20.58
C ILE A 164 -6.59 18.02 -21.04
N THR A 165 -7.44 19.02 -21.25
CA THR A 165 -7.04 20.38 -21.66
C THR A 165 -7.95 21.42 -21.01
N LYS A 166 -7.49 22.68 -20.93
CA LYS A 166 -8.27 23.77 -20.34
C LYS A 166 -9.37 24.29 -21.27
N GLU A 167 -9.05 24.45 -22.55
CA GLU A 167 -9.90 25.16 -23.51
C GLU A 167 -10.37 24.23 -24.63
N GLU A 168 -9.59 24.07 -25.69
CA GLU A 168 -9.95 23.19 -26.80
C GLU A 168 -9.55 21.74 -26.52
N PRO A 169 -10.44 20.76 -26.73
CA PRO A 169 -10.07 19.35 -26.63
C PRO A 169 -9.07 19.00 -27.75
N VAL A 170 -8.10 18.15 -27.40
CA VAL A 170 -7.19 17.54 -28.37
C VAL A 170 -7.52 16.07 -28.52
N ARG A 171 -7.27 15.50 -29.71
CA ARG A 171 -7.56 14.09 -30.02
C ARG A 171 -6.34 13.22 -30.30
N SER A 172 -5.17 13.83 -30.49
CA SER A 172 -3.94 13.11 -30.85
C SER A 172 -2.70 13.89 -30.42
N PHE A 173 -1.55 13.21 -30.40
CA PHE A 173 -0.27 13.89 -30.19
C PHE A 173 0.11 14.77 -31.38
N SER A 174 -0.35 14.46 -32.59
CA SER A 174 -0.20 15.28 -33.78
C SER A 174 -0.84 16.66 -33.62
N GLU A 175 -2.02 16.73 -33.00
CA GLU A 175 -2.67 18.01 -32.65
C GLU A 175 -1.85 18.78 -31.59
N ILE A 176 -1.36 18.08 -30.56
CA ILE A 176 -0.50 18.68 -29.52
C ILE A 176 0.77 19.29 -30.15
N ALA A 177 1.44 18.54 -31.03
CA ALA A 177 2.66 18.96 -31.71
C ALA A 177 2.41 20.13 -32.68
N SER A 178 1.40 20.02 -33.54
CA SER A 178 1.09 21.05 -34.55
C SER A 178 0.65 22.38 -33.94
N LYS A 179 -0.07 22.35 -32.81
CA LYS A 179 -0.44 23.54 -32.03
C LYS A 179 0.66 24.00 -31.07
N ASN A 180 1.80 23.28 -31.00
CA ASN A 180 2.91 23.52 -30.08
C ASN A 180 2.48 23.66 -28.60
N LEU A 181 1.50 22.85 -28.18
CA LEU A 181 0.96 22.87 -26.82
C LEU A 181 1.99 22.30 -25.83
N ARG A 182 2.09 22.91 -24.64
CA ARG A 182 2.92 22.40 -23.55
C ARG A 182 2.26 21.17 -22.95
N PHE A 183 2.88 20.02 -23.12
CA PHE A 183 2.44 18.76 -22.55
C PHE A 183 3.06 18.55 -21.16
N ILE A 184 2.28 18.03 -20.22
CA ILE A 184 2.77 17.55 -18.93
C ILE A 184 2.61 16.04 -18.82
N ASN A 185 3.72 15.35 -18.54
CA ASN A 185 3.78 13.90 -18.57
C ASN A 185 3.63 13.29 -17.17
N ARG A 186 3.33 11.99 -17.12
CA ARG A 186 3.49 11.19 -15.90
C ARG A 186 4.92 10.68 -15.78
N GLN A 187 5.32 10.36 -14.56
CA GLN A 187 6.66 9.90 -14.26
C GLN A 187 7.07 8.68 -15.11
N ALA A 188 8.35 8.61 -15.45
CA ALA A 188 8.94 7.43 -16.08
C ALA A 188 8.60 6.14 -15.31
N GLY A 189 8.24 5.07 -16.04
CA GLY A 189 7.83 3.79 -15.45
C GLY A 189 6.36 3.70 -15.00
N SER A 190 5.58 4.78 -15.11
CA SER A 190 4.11 4.71 -14.98
C SER A 190 3.49 4.02 -16.21
N GLY A 191 2.35 3.34 -16.03
CA GLY A 191 1.63 2.72 -17.16
C GLY A 191 1.22 3.75 -18.22
N ILE A 192 0.84 4.96 -17.80
CA ILE A 192 0.54 6.07 -18.70
C ILE A 192 1.76 6.46 -19.53
N ARG A 193 2.95 6.53 -18.93
CA ARG A 193 4.16 6.89 -19.68
C ARG A 193 4.49 5.87 -20.76
N THR A 194 4.37 4.58 -20.46
CA THR A 194 4.54 3.52 -21.46
C THR A 194 3.56 3.67 -22.62
N ARG A 195 2.30 4.01 -22.32
CA ARG A 195 1.27 4.26 -23.35
C ARG A 195 1.54 5.51 -24.18
N VAL A 196 1.96 6.62 -23.55
CA VAL A 196 2.35 7.87 -24.24
C VAL A 196 3.45 7.59 -25.25
N ASP A 197 4.52 6.93 -24.82
CA ASP A 197 5.68 6.63 -25.67
C ASP A 197 5.28 5.78 -26.88
N ARG A 198 4.33 4.86 -26.67
CA ARG A 198 3.79 4.04 -27.74
C ARG A 198 2.93 4.84 -28.72
N MET A 199 2.02 5.68 -28.22
CA MET A 199 1.16 6.51 -29.08
C MET A 199 1.99 7.45 -29.95
N LEU A 200 3.07 8.02 -29.41
CA LEU A 200 4.01 8.84 -30.19
C LEU A 200 4.68 8.03 -31.32
N LEU A 201 5.08 6.79 -31.03
CA LEU A 201 5.65 5.91 -32.05
C LEU A 201 4.64 5.58 -33.15
N GLU A 202 3.39 5.27 -32.78
CA GLU A 202 2.30 4.96 -33.74
C GLU A 202 1.94 6.17 -34.61
N GLU A 203 1.99 7.38 -34.05
CA GLU A 203 1.81 8.64 -34.78
C GLU A 203 3.09 9.09 -35.53
N HIS A 204 4.20 8.35 -35.44
CA HIS A 204 5.50 8.70 -36.04
C HIS A 204 6.03 10.07 -35.59
N ILE A 205 5.80 10.42 -34.32
CA ILE A 205 6.23 11.67 -33.69
C ILE A 205 7.45 11.41 -32.80
N GLU A 206 8.53 12.12 -33.07
CA GLU A 206 9.70 12.11 -32.19
C GLU A 206 9.40 12.86 -30.88
N LYS A 207 9.91 12.33 -29.76
CA LYS A 207 9.63 12.83 -28.41
C LYS A 207 9.99 14.32 -28.21
N ASP A 208 11.03 14.78 -28.90
CA ASP A 208 11.52 16.16 -28.87
C ASP A 208 10.58 17.16 -29.60
N ARG A 209 9.67 16.67 -30.44
CA ARG A 209 8.62 17.49 -31.06
C ARG A 209 7.45 17.77 -30.13
N ILE A 210 7.39 17.12 -28.97
CA ILE A 210 6.40 17.40 -27.93
C ILE A 210 7.00 18.37 -26.92
N ASN A 211 6.56 19.62 -26.99
CA ASN A 211 6.94 20.66 -26.03
C ASN A 211 6.56 20.22 -24.60
N GLY A 212 7.52 20.14 -23.69
CA GLY A 212 7.30 19.70 -22.30
C GLY A 212 7.32 18.18 -22.09
N TYR A 213 7.71 17.38 -23.08
CA TYR A 213 7.72 15.91 -22.96
C TYR A 213 8.49 15.37 -21.74
N THR A 214 9.57 16.04 -21.32
CA THR A 214 10.39 15.69 -20.15
C THR A 214 9.87 16.23 -18.82
N GLU A 215 8.85 17.10 -18.85
CA GLU A 215 8.21 17.59 -17.63
C GLU A 215 7.31 16.50 -17.07
N GLU A 216 7.54 16.12 -15.82
CA GLU A 216 6.90 14.96 -15.20
C GLU A 216 6.23 15.31 -13.87
N VAL A 217 5.11 14.64 -13.61
CA VAL A 217 4.41 14.67 -12.32
C VAL A 217 3.97 13.27 -11.89
N ASN A 218 3.73 13.12 -10.59
CA ASN A 218 3.53 11.79 -10.00
C ASN A 218 2.06 11.35 -9.86
N THR A 219 1.08 12.24 -10.03
CA THR A 219 -0.36 11.94 -9.83
C THR A 219 -1.24 12.55 -10.91
N HIS A 220 -2.45 11.99 -11.10
CA HIS A 220 -3.40 12.53 -12.08
C HIS A 220 -3.85 13.95 -11.72
N PHE A 221 -4.04 14.24 -10.43
CA PHE A 221 -4.32 15.60 -9.96
C PHE A 221 -3.18 16.57 -10.22
N SER A 222 -1.93 16.11 -10.18
CA SER A 222 -0.78 16.98 -10.51
C SER A 222 -0.76 17.38 -11.97
N VAL A 223 -1.17 16.48 -12.89
CA VAL A 223 -1.36 16.80 -14.32
C VAL A 223 -2.41 17.90 -14.46
N ALA A 224 -3.59 17.70 -13.85
CA ALA A 224 -4.67 18.68 -13.88
C ALA A 224 -4.25 20.04 -13.29
N ASN A 225 -3.53 20.03 -12.16
CA ASN A 225 -3.05 21.25 -11.52
C ASN A 225 -2.05 22.03 -12.39
N SER A 226 -1.15 21.34 -13.10
CA SER A 226 -0.25 21.98 -14.06
C SER A 226 -1.00 22.68 -15.19
N ILE A 227 -2.12 22.12 -15.65
CA ILE A 227 -2.97 22.73 -16.68
C ILE A 227 -3.75 23.93 -16.13
N LEU A 228 -4.40 23.76 -14.98
CA LEU A 228 -5.19 24.84 -14.34
C LEU A 228 -4.33 26.05 -13.99
N SER A 229 -3.11 25.82 -13.50
CA SER A 229 -2.13 26.86 -13.17
C SER A 229 -1.44 27.49 -14.39
N GLY A 230 -1.74 27.00 -15.59
CA GLY A 230 -1.17 27.52 -16.84
C GLY A 230 0.31 27.16 -17.04
N LYS A 231 0.84 26.15 -16.32
CA LYS A 231 2.18 25.60 -16.56
C LYS A 231 2.23 24.68 -17.77
N ALA A 232 1.11 24.01 -18.06
CA ALA A 232 0.91 23.14 -19.21
C ALA A 232 -0.44 23.44 -19.88
N ASP A 233 -0.63 22.94 -21.09
CA ASP A 233 -1.83 23.12 -21.90
C ASP A 233 -2.59 21.80 -22.09
N ALA A 234 -1.86 20.68 -22.15
CA ALA A 234 -2.39 19.34 -22.31
C ALA A 234 -1.67 18.31 -21.43
N GLY A 235 -2.36 17.23 -21.10
CA GLY A 235 -1.81 16.10 -20.37
C GLY A 235 -2.73 14.90 -20.47
N ILE A 236 -2.35 13.77 -19.88
CA ILE A 236 -3.20 12.57 -19.82
C ILE A 236 -3.62 12.29 -18.38
N ALA A 237 -4.92 12.13 -18.17
CA ALA A 237 -5.50 11.80 -16.88
C ALA A 237 -6.75 10.93 -16.99
N THR A 238 -7.20 10.41 -15.86
CA THR A 238 -8.49 9.70 -15.76
C THR A 238 -9.66 10.65 -16.02
N GLU A 239 -10.75 10.15 -16.59
CA GLU A 239 -11.96 10.96 -16.81
C GLU A 239 -12.47 11.60 -15.51
N THR A 240 -12.50 10.86 -14.40
CA THR A 240 -12.93 11.36 -13.09
C THR A 240 -12.20 12.65 -12.69
N VAL A 241 -10.88 12.71 -12.87
CA VAL A 241 -10.10 13.92 -12.55
C VAL A 241 -10.51 15.09 -13.46
N ALA A 242 -10.65 14.84 -14.76
CA ALA A 242 -11.11 15.86 -15.70
C ALA A 242 -12.46 16.46 -15.29
N ARG A 243 -13.40 15.61 -14.87
CA ARG A 243 -14.72 16.03 -14.38
C ARG A 243 -14.65 16.79 -13.08
N TYR A 244 -13.84 16.32 -12.13
CA TYR A 244 -13.69 16.95 -10.82
C TYR A 244 -13.15 18.39 -10.92
N VAL A 245 -12.23 18.63 -11.85
CA VAL A 245 -11.64 19.96 -12.05
C VAL A 245 -12.20 20.74 -13.25
N HIS A 246 -13.29 20.24 -13.86
CA HIS A 246 -13.97 20.86 -15.00
C HIS A 246 -13.06 21.15 -16.22
N LEU A 247 -12.10 20.28 -16.50
CA LEU A 247 -11.30 20.33 -17.73
C LEU A 247 -12.01 19.61 -18.88
N GLN A 248 -11.67 19.97 -20.12
CA GLN A 248 -12.09 19.19 -21.27
C GLN A 248 -11.46 17.80 -21.23
N PHE A 249 -12.18 16.81 -21.75
CA PHE A 249 -11.76 15.42 -21.75
C PHE A 249 -12.00 14.80 -23.12
N THR A 250 -10.95 14.20 -23.69
CA THR A 250 -11.05 13.34 -24.86
C THR A 250 -10.58 11.95 -24.48
N GLU A 251 -11.47 10.97 -24.56
CA GLU A 251 -11.16 9.57 -24.29
C GLU A 251 -10.08 9.02 -25.23
N LEU A 252 -9.18 8.22 -24.67
CA LEU A 252 -8.14 7.51 -25.41
C LEU A 252 -8.31 5.99 -25.29
N PHE A 253 -8.43 5.50 -24.08
CA PHE A 253 -8.56 4.07 -23.81
C PHE A 253 -9.14 3.82 -22.43
N GLU A 254 -9.64 2.60 -22.23
CA GLU A 254 -9.94 2.06 -20.91
C GLU A 254 -8.77 1.20 -20.44
N GLU A 255 -8.47 1.22 -19.15
CA GLU A 255 -7.43 0.37 -18.56
C GLU A 255 -7.92 -0.41 -17.35
N ARG A 256 -7.41 -1.64 -17.24
CA ARG A 256 -7.60 -2.52 -16.09
C ARG A 256 -6.68 -2.10 -14.96
N PHE A 257 -7.22 -1.93 -13.76
CA PHE A 257 -6.47 -1.61 -12.56
C PHE A 257 -6.56 -2.77 -11.58
N ASP A 258 -5.41 -3.36 -11.27
CA ASP A 258 -5.26 -4.59 -10.51
C ASP A 258 -4.51 -4.34 -9.20
N MET A 259 -4.82 -5.16 -8.20
CA MET A 259 -3.97 -5.37 -7.04
C MET A 259 -3.29 -6.74 -7.12
N VAL A 260 -2.04 -6.80 -6.68
CA VAL A 260 -1.23 -8.03 -6.65
C VAL A 260 -0.79 -8.28 -5.21
N VAL A 261 -0.93 -9.52 -4.76
CA VAL A 261 -0.57 -9.97 -3.41
C VAL A 261 -0.01 -11.40 -3.46
N TYR A 262 0.85 -11.77 -2.51
CA TYR A 262 1.29 -13.16 -2.36
C TYR A 262 0.15 -14.06 -1.84
N LYS A 263 0.10 -15.32 -2.31
CA LYS A 263 -0.85 -16.34 -1.80
C LYS A 263 -0.78 -16.51 -0.29
N ASP A 264 0.42 -16.55 0.27
CA ASP A 264 0.61 -16.71 1.72
C ASP A 264 0.08 -15.51 2.52
N SER A 265 0.19 -14.30 1.96
CA SER A 265 -0.38 -13.08 2.56
C SER A 265 -1.85 -12.86 2.20
N PHE A 266 -2.40 -13.61 1.23
CA PHE A 266 -3.77 -13.44 0.77
C PHE A 266 -4.75 -13.58 1.94
N PHE A 267 -4.54 -14.56 2.82
CA PHE A 267 -5.41 -14.83 3.97
C PHE A 267 -5.04 -14.04 5.24
N GLU A 268 -4.08 -13.12 5.17
CA GLU A 268 -3.80 -12.22 6.28
C GLU A 268 -4.98 -11.27 6.53
N GLN A 269 -5.21 -10.96 7.80
CA GLN A 269 -6.36 -10.16 8.22
C GLN A 269 -6.40 -8.78 7.56
N ASN A 270 -5.24 -8.12 7.44
CA ASN A 270 -5.15 -6.80 6.81
C ASN A 270 -5.54 -6.83 5.32
N VAL A 271 -5.06 -7.84 4.59
CA VAL A 271 -5.36 -8.07 3.18
C VAL A 271 -6.83 -8.44 2.99
N GLN A 272 -7.36 -9.38 3.80
CA GLN A 272 -8.76 -9.78 3.74
C GLN A 272 -9.71 -8.62 4.08
N THR A 273 -9.40 -7.80 5.08
CA THR A 273 -10.20 -6.60 5.40
C THR A 273 -10.34 -5.68 4.18
N PHE A 274 -9.26 -5.51 3.42
CA PHE A 274 -9.28 -4.70 2.20
C PHE A 274 -10.04 -5.37 1.04
N ILE A 275 -9.87 -6.68 0.84
CA ILE A 275 -10.60 -7.44 -0.18
C ILE A 275 -12.10 -7.44 0.10
N GLU A 276 -12.51 -7.63 1.36
CA GLU A 276 -13.90 -7.55 1.80
C GLU A 276 -14.47 -6.16 1.56
N PHE A 277 -13.71 -5.11 1.87
CA PHE A 277 -14.10 -3.74 1.57
C PHE A 277 -14.29 -3.51 0.06
N ILE A 278 -13.36 -3.94 -0.79
CA ILE A 278 -13.48 -3.83 -2.26
C ILE A 278 -14.73 -4.54 -2.80
N ARG A 279 -15.13 -5.64 -2.16
CA ARG A 279 -16.32 -6.42 -2.55
C ARG A 279 -17.62 -5.90 -1.93
N SER A 280 -17.56 -4.90 -1.06
CA SER A 280 -18.73 -4.36 -0.37
C SER A 280 -19.58 -3.47 -1.28
N ASP A 281 -20.87 -3.38 -0.99
CA ASP A 281 -21.78 -2.44 -1.67
C ASP A 281 -21.28 -0.99 -1.53
N THR A 282 -20.66 -0.64 -0.40
CA THR A 282 -20.07 0.69 -0.18
C THR A 282 -18.99 1.03 -1.21
N PHE A 283 -18.11 0.09 -1.56
CA PHE A 283 -17.09 0.32 -2.59
C PHE A 283 -17.69 0.33 -4.00
N LEU A 284 -18.67 -0.55 -4.27
CA LEU A 284 -19.35 -0.59 -5.57
C LEU A 284 -20.15 0.69 -5.83
N GLU A 285 -20.80 1.25 -4.81
CA GLU A 285 -21.47 2.55 -4.87
C GLU A 285 -20.48 3.70 -5.07
N LEU A 286 -19.31 3.66 -4.41
CA LEU A 286 -18.25 4.63 -4.65
C LEU A 286 -17.82 4.61 -6.13
N ILE A 287 -17.55 3.42 -6.69
CA ILE A 287 -17.19 3.26 -8.11
C ILE A 287 -18.29 3.78 -9.03
N ALA A 288 -19.56 3.44 -8.75
CA ALA A 288 -20.69 3.86 -9.58
C ALA A 288 -20.87 5.38 -9.67
N ASN A 289 -20.42 6.12 -8.65
CA ASN A 289 -20.47 7.58 -8.62
C ASN A 289 -19.27 8.25 -9.32
N LEU A 290 -18.25 7.49 -9.73
CA LEU A 290 -17.07 8.00 -10.40
C LEU A 290 -17.18 7.82 -11.91
N LYS A 291 -17.28 8.95 -12.64
CA LYS A 291 -17.40 8.90 -14.09
C LYS A 291 -16.13 8.33 -14.75
N GLY A 292 -16.35 7.40 -15.68
CA GLY A 292 -15.28 6.69 -16.36
C GLY A 292 -14.74 5.52 -15.55
N TYR A 293 -15.41 5.07 -14.48
CA TYR A 293 -15.05 3.83 -13.77
C TYR A 293 -16.06 2.73 -14.08
N SER A 294 -15.59 1.49 -14.06
CA SER A 294 -16.42 0.29 -14.21
C SER A 294 -16.03 -0.76 -13.19
N SER A 295 -17.02 -1.34 -12.51
CA SER A 295 -16.85 -2.38 -11.48
C SER A 295 -17.06 -3.80 -12.00
N ARG A 296 -17.09 -4.02 -13.32
CA ARG A 296 -17.52 -5.29 -13.93
C ARG A 296 -16.79 -6.54 -13.42
N ASP A 297 -15.53 -6.40 -13.02
CA ASP A 297 -14.70 -7.47 -12.45
C ASP A 297 -14.15 -7.16 -11.06
N THR A 298 -14.63 -6.09 -10.41
CA THR A 298 -14.17 -5.67 -9.09
C THR A 298 -14.20 -6.83 -8.09
N GLY A 299 -13.08 -7.05 -7.42
CA GLY A 299 -12.91 -8.07 -6.39
C GLY A 299 -12.77 -9.50 -6.93
N LYS A 300 -12.80 -9.73 -8.25
CA LYS A 300 -12.56 -11.05 -8.85
C LYS A 300 -11.07 -11.33 -8.95
N VAL A 301 -10.69 -12.58 -8.67
CA VAL A 301 -9.35 -13.08 -8.99
C VAL A 301 -9.25 -13.21 -10.51
N ILE A 302 -8.21 -12.63 -11.08
CA ILE A 302 -7.93 -12.66 -12.52
C ILE A 302 -6.87 -13.73 -12.79
N TYR A 303 -6.95 -14.33 -13.96
CA TYR A 303 -5.99 -15.31 -14.46
C TYR A 303 -5.32 -14.76 -15.72
N PRO A 304 -4.06 -15.16 -16.01
CA PRO A 304 -3.40 -14.74 -17.24
C PRO A 304 -4.24 -15.19 -18.44
N LYS A 305 -4.29 -14.36 -19.48
CA LYS A 305 -4.90 -14.78 -20.75
C LYS A 305 -4.16 -16.02 -21.25
N SER A 306 -4.91 -17.07 -21.58
CA SER A 306 -4.32 -18.27 -22.17
C SER A 306 -3.69 -17.90 -23.50
N THR A 307 -2.38 -18.12 -23.64
CA THR A 307 -1.72 -18.07 -24.94
C THR A 307 -2.31 -19.20 -25.79
N LEU A 308 -3.06 -18.84 -26.85
CA LEU A 308 -3.52 -19.78 -27.87
C LEU A 308 -2.33 -20.27 -28.71
#